data_AF-A0A820CKE9-F1
#
_entry.id   AF-A0A820CKE9-F1
#
_cell.length_a   1.000
_cell.length_b   1.000
_cell.length_c   1.000
_cell.angle_alpha   90.00
_cell.angle_beta   90.00
_cell.angle_gamma   90.00
#
_symmetry.space_group_name_H-M   'P 1'
#
loop_
_entity.id
_entity.type
_entity.pdbx_description
1 polymer ?
#
loop_
_entity_poly.entity_id
_entity_poly.type
_entity_poly.pdbx_seq_one_letter_code
_entity_poly.pdbx_strand_id
1 'polypeptide(L)'
;KFIICISGLLPITKTNFDLMSSFTIDFTKAFMEDVTKYYDHIFATIKSNEWPLFRDGFVLFLSIELLSRPADTINLINRMKNDQCKKDLANVLLQRLDELQKPILGLNWTDLFQLVDPNILTLRQLKLTRSIQVYITCLIQIIAINKSEMDINDTIIRQFDQLVYDDHLPVDLESIKFLLKFITVESTETDEESKYILQTVNKAIESSITLRAKIKNYLYSLEITIQQFIDIRFIISCQSKSIILFNIDKQDLLIHLLSNAHAAYSYEFFKQWFHSFLLFNDQIDDRKRKDYQDLLQHWSSLITRSHEIMIKIMMDIDGLINAFENKDYQLIFIHHMIKLCFLQGSIYRIISEGLVNVNNELFRDLFKKQFALDCLNISQDKLKQIYNPENPLYYLINIYKETKGTSQLVNDLICLTTNKIQFNINEILRDGFEKPTRTSCIYAVLFEDYFKGSLLNQTIIDQLLALWNTWEDEGFRANQLQSWKKFSDEERQIVQRIWNYVSEKAKKQFQIDSLIDKHRREMDEKIQIKEKITKCLDIYCQNACDKQLYFDLFSEIESQFKSEIIRSIKIPDEIQILLPLATRLNPLEKLYAWKTFLAENRTG
;
A
#
# COMPACT_ATOMS: atom_id res chain seq x y z
N LYS A 1 -19.92 -7.10 67.88
CA LYS A 1 -19.16 -6.60 69.05
C LYS A 1 -18.39 -7.71 69.76
N PHE A 2 -19.04 -8.65 70.46
CA PHE A 2 -18.36 -9.68 71.27
C PHE A 2 -17.32 -10.51 70.50
N ILE A 3 -17.67 -10.99 69.31
CA ILE A 3 -16.75 -11.72 68.42
C ILE A 3 -15.51 -10.88 68.08
N ILE A 4 -15.68 -9.59 67.78
CA ILE A 4 -14.56 -8.67 67.50
C ILE A 4 -13.65 -8.55 68.73
N CYS A 5 -14.22 -8.30 69.92
CA CYS A 5 -13.41 -8.18 71.14
C CYS A 5 -12.64 -9.47 71.48
N ILE A 6 -13.24 -10.65 71.25
CA ILE A 6 -12.55 -11.94 71.45
C ILE A 6 -11.41 -12.10 70.45
N SER A 7 -11.64 -11.76 69.18
CA SER A 7 -10.60 -11.81 68.15
C SER A 7 -9.40 -10.91 68.48
N GLY A 8 -9.60 -9.81 69.21
CA GLY A 8 -8.53 -8.94 69.70
C GLY A 8 -7.60 -9.58 70.74
N LEU A 9 -7.97 -10.71 71.34
CA LEU A 9 -7.13 -11.47 72.26
C LEU A 9 -6.20 -12.46 71.54
N LEU A 10 -6.37 -12.65 70.23
CA LEU A 10 -5.59 -13.62 69.47
C LEU A 10 -4.19 -13.06 69.16
N PRO A 11 -3.10 -13.73 69.58
CA PRO A 11 -1.74 -13.28 69.34
C PRO A 11 -1.36 -13.58 67.89
N ILE A 12 -1.80 -12.76 66.95
CA ILE A 12 -1.49 -12.96 65.53
C ILE A 12 -0.14 -12.31 65.22
N THR A 13 0.70 -13.02 64.50
CA THR A 13 2.04 -12.63 64.05
C THR A 13 2.22 -13.11 62.62
N LYS A 14 3.28 -12.67 61.95
CA LYS A 14 3.59 -13.14 60.59
C LYS A 14 3.67 -14.67 60.47
N THR A 15 4.09 -15.37 61.53
CA THR A 15 4.31 -16.83 61.50
C THR A 15 3.05 -17.66 61.71
N ASN A 16 1.98 -17.10 62.29
CA ASN A 16 0.72 -17.82 62.51
C ASN A 16 -0.47 -17.22 61.73
N PHE A 17 -0.22 -16.21 60.90
CA PHE A 17 -1.23 -15.61 60.04
C PHE A 17 -1.32 -16.33 58.69
N ASP A 18 -2.15 -17.37 58.66
CA ASP A 18 -2.44 -18.14 57.45
C ASP A 18 -3.58 -17.52 56.63
N LEU A 19 -3.21 -16.86 55.53
CA LEU A 19 -4.15 -16.30 54.55
C LEU A 19 -4.54 -17.30 53.46
N MET A 20 -4.00 -18.52 53.46
CA MET A 20 -4.34 -19.55 52.46
C MET A 20 -5.55 -20.39 52.90
N SER A 21 -5.98 -20.25 54.15
CA SER A 21 -7.17 -20.91 54.67
C SER A 21 -8.45 -20.31 54.07
N SER A 22 -9.08 -21.03 53.14
CA SER A 22 -10.37 -20.65 52.56
C SER A 22 -11.43 -20.43 53.63
N PHE A 23 -11.44 -21.27 54.69
CA PHE A 23 -12.33 -21.11 55.83
C PHE A 23 -12.18 -19.73 56.51
N THR A 24 -10.95 -19.27 56.72
CA THR A 24 -10.68 -17.97 57.36
C THR A 24 -11.16 -16.81 56.50
N ILE A 25 -10.94 -16.90 55.18
CA ILE A 25 -11.39 -15.90 54.22
C ILE A 25 -12.92 -15.88 54.15
N ASP A 26 -13.57 -17.03 54.02
CA ASP A 26 -15.02 -17.16 53.89
C ASP A 26 -15.74 -16.68 55.16
N PHE A 27 -15.23 -17.08 56.33
CA PHE A 27 -15.72 -16.60 57.62
C PHE A 27 -15.57 -15.08 57.73
N THR A 28 -14.37 -14.54 57.43
CA THR A 28 -14.13 -13.09 57.50
C THR A 28 -15.03 -12.34 56.55
N LYS A 29 -15.23 -12.85 55.33
CA LYS A 29 -16.14 -12.25 54.34
C LYS A 29 -17.56 -12.14 54.87
N ALA A 30 -18.15 -13.26 55.29
CA ALA A 30 -19.52 -13.29 55.80
C ALA A 30 -19.66 -12.38 57.03
N PHE A 31 -18.67 -12.43 57.92
CA PHE A 31 -18.64 -11.62 59.12
C PHE A 31 -18.53 -10.11 58.81
N MET A 32 -17.65 -9.72 57.87
CA MET A 32 -17.46 -8.31 57.49
C MET A 32 -18.67 -7.73 56.75
N GLU A 33 -19.43 -8.56 56.03
CA GLU A 33 -20.73 -8.16 55.45
C GLU A 33 -21.74 -7.78 56.55
N ASP A 34 -21.83 -8.59 57.61
CA ASP A 34 -22.67 -8.28 58.77
C ASP A 34 -22.15 -7.05 59.54
N VAL A 35 -20.83 -6.94 59.75
CA VAL A 35 -20.23 -5.76 60.41
C VAL A 35 -20.51 -4.48 59.62
N THR A 36 -20.43 -4.53 58.30
CA THR A 36 -20.72 -3.38 57.42
C THR A 36 -22.19 -2.97 57.49
N LYS A 37 -23.10 -3.95 57.52
CA LYS A 37 -24.55 -3.74 57.63
C LYS A 37 -24.95 -3.11 58.97
N TYR A 38 -24.35 -3.55 60.07
CA TYR A 38 -24.68 -3.09 61.42
C TYR A 38 -23.66 -2.12 62.01
N TYR A 39 -22.80 -1.53 61.17
CA TYR A 39 -21.63 -0.75 61.58
C TYR A 39 -21.93 0.32 62.63
N ASP A 40 -22.89 1.21 62.35
CA ASP A 40 -23.22 2.34 63.23
C ASP A 40 -23.74 1.87 64.59
N HIS A 41 -24.52 0.78 64.62
CA HIS A 41 -25.02 0.20 65.85
C HIS A 41 -23.91 -0.48 66.66
N ILE A 42 -23.02 -1.23 65.99
CA ILE A 42 -21.87 -1.86 66.65
C ILE A 42 -21.00 -0.80 67.32
N PHE A 43 -20.62 0.25 66.59
CA PHE A 43 -19.75 1.31 67.11
C PHE A 43 -20.38 2.12 68.24
N ALA A 44 -21.69 2.41 68.18
CA ALA A 44 -22.40 3.14 69.24
C ALA A 44 -22.41 2.39 70.59
N THR A 45 -22.20 1.07 70.59
CA THR A 45 -22.25 0.23 71.80
C THR A 45 -20.89 -0.01 72.45
N ILE A 46 -19.79 0.51 71.90
CA ILE A 46 -18.43 0.31 72.40
C ILE A 46 -18.13 1.31 73.52
N LYS A 47 -17.75 0.82 74.70
CA LYS A 47 -17.30 1.66 75.80
C LYS A 47 -15.80 1.95 75.66
N SER A 48 -15.33 3.08 76.19
CA SER A 48 -13.90 3.48 76.10
C SER A 48 -12.92 2.45 76.64
N ASN A 49 -13.30 1.69 77.69
CA ASN A 49 -12.46 0.63 78.25
C ASN A 49 -12.42 -0.66 77.41
N GLU A 50 -13.38 -0.85 76.50
CA GLU A 50 -13.43 -1.99 75.57
C GLU A 50 -12.74 -1.68 74.24
N TRP A 51 -12.44 -0.40 73.99
CA TRP A 51 -11.89 0.06 72.72
C TRP A 51 -10.61 -0.66 72.29
N PRO A 52 -9.59 -0.87 73.14
CA PRO A 52 -8.35 -1.54 72.70
C PRO A 52 -8.62 -2.96 72.16
N LEU A 53 -9.40 -3.77 72.90
CA LEU A 53 -9.75 -5.13 72.49
C LEU A 53 -10.60 -5.15 71.22
N PHE A 54 -11.56 -4.23 71.11
CA PHE A 54 -12.37 -4.10 69.91
C PHE A 54 -11.51 -3.69 68.70
N ARG A 55 -10.65 -2.68 68.86
CA ARG A 55 -9.76 -2.17 67.82
C ARG A 55 -8.86 -3.28 67.30
N ASP A 56 -8.17 -4.00 68.18
CA ASP A 56 -7.21 -5.03 67.78
C ASP A 56 -7.89 -6.18 67.03
N GLY A 57 -9.08 -6.58 67.49
CA GLY A 57 -9.88 -7.59 66.80
C GLY A 57 -10.46 -7.09 65.47
N PHE A 58 -10.83 -5.81 65.38
CA PHE A 58 -11.33 -5.24 64.13
C PHE A 58 -10.20 -5.08 63.12
N VAL A 59 -9.02 -4.62 63.55
CA VAL A 59 -7.79 -4.57 62.75
C VAL A 59 -7.47 -5.93 62.16
N LEU A 60 -7.64 -7.03 62.92
CA LEU A 60 -7.45 -8.36 62.39
C LEU A 60 -8.35 -8.64 61.18
N PHE A 61 -9.66 -8.43 61.31
CA PHE A 61 -10.60 -8.68 60.22
C PHE A 61 -10.34 -7.76 59.02
N LEU A 62 -10.05 -6.48 59.27
CA LEU A 62 -9.68 -5.53 58.22
C LEU A 62 -8.39 -5.96 57.50
N SER A 63 -7.39 -6.47 58.24
CA SER A 63 -6.13 -6.97 57.67
C SER A 63 -6.37 -8.19 56.79
N ILE A 64 -7.19 -9.15 57.23
CA ILE A 64 -7.57 -10.31 56.42
C ILE A 64 -8.29 -9.85 55.16
N GLU A 65 -9.24 -8.94 55.30
CA GLU A 65 -10.05 -8.46 54.17
C GLU A 65 -9.19 -7.74 53.12
N LEU A 66 -8.32 -6.81 53.56
CA LEU A 66 -7.39 -6.07 52.70
C LEU A 66 -6.38 -6.98 52.00
N LEU A 67 -5.92 -8.05 52.64
CA LEU A 67 -4.90 -8.95 52.09
C LEU A 67 -5.49 -10.11 51.27
N SER A 68 -6.79 -10.42 51.40
CA SER A 68 -7.43 -11.57 50.74
C SER A 68 -8.30 -11.22 49.54
N ARG A 69 -8.85 -9.99 49.46
CA ARG A 69 -9.80 -9.62 48.39
C ARG A 69 -9.76 -8.14 48.01
N PRO A 70 -10.19 -7.78 46.78
CA PRO A 70 -10.35 -6.40 46.35
C PRO A 70 -11.64 -5.78 46.89
N ALA A 71 -11.75 -5.63 48.21
CA ALA A 71 -12.84 -4.91 48.87
C ALA A 71 -12.42 -3.48 49.21
N ASP A 72 -13.37 -2.54 49.20
CA ASP A 72 -13.14 -1.15 49.65
C ASP A 72 -13.30 -1.06 51.18
N THR A 73 -12.38 -1.73 51.86
CA THR A 73 -12.37 -1.84 53.32
C THR A 73 -12.09 -0.49 54.00
N ILE A 74 -11.39 0.43 53.33
CA ILE A 74 -11.05 1.74 53.90
C ILE A 74 -12.28 2.64 54.03
N ASN A 75 -13.27 2.52 53.14
CA ASN A 75 -14.54 3.23 53.31
C ASN A 75 -15.21 2.95 54.65
N LEU A 76 -15.06 1.73 55.18
CA LEU A 76 -15.61 1.36 56.48
C LEU A 76 -14.91 2.11 57.63
N ILE A 77 -13.61 2.37 57.52
CA ILE A 77 -12.86 3.21 58.47
C ILE A 77 -13.29 4.67 58.33
N ASN A 78 -13.50 5.13 57.10
CA ASN A 78 -13.94 6.49 56.81
C ASN A 78 -15.34 6.84 57.35
N ARG A 79 -16.21 5.86 57.55
CA ARG A 79 -17.52 6.04 58.19
C ARG A 79 -17.45 6.35 59.69
N MET A 80 -16.30 6.18 60.33
CA MET A 80 -16.15 6.42 61.77
C MET A 80 -16.24 7.92 62.09
N LYS A 81 -17.17 8.29 62.98
CA LYS A 81 -17.42 9.69 63.36
C LYS A 81 -16.41 10.28 64.36
N ASN A 82 -15.71 9.42 65.10
CA ASN A 82 -14.74 9.86 66.09
C ASN A 82 -13.34 9.83 65.47
N ASP A 83 -12.79 11.01 65.16
CA ASP A 83 -11.49 11.15 64.50
C ASP A 83 -10.33 10.55 65.29
N GLN A 84 -10.38 10.59 66.63
CA GLN A 84 -9.33 10.01 67.47
C GLN A 84 -9.34 8.49 67.39
N CYS A 85 -10.53 7.87 67.48
CA CYS A 85 -10.68 6.42 67.30
C CYS A 85 -10.32 5.99 65.87
N LYS A 86 -10.67 6.82 64.88
CA LYS A 86 -10.36 6.59 63.46
C LYS A 86 -8.85 6.57 63.23
N LYS A 87 -8.13 7.58 63.74
CA LYS A 87 -6.66 7.69 63.66
C LYS A 87 -5.97 6.55 64.40
N ASP A 88 -6.44 6.20 65.61
CA ASP A 88 -5.90 5.08 66.38
C ASP A 88 -6.09 3.73 65.65
N LEU A 89 -7.29 3.46 65.11
CA LEU A 89 -7.55 2.26 64.32
C LEU A 89 -6.65 2.20 63.07
N ALA A 90 -6.53 3.32 62.34
CA ALA A 90 -5.70 3.41 61.14
C ALA A 90 -4.21 3.14 61.45
N ASN A 91 -3.69 3.73 62.54
CA ASN A 91 -2.31 3.54 62.98
C ASN A 91 -2.02 2.06 63.27
N VAL A 92 -2.88 1.42 64.06
CA VAL A 92 -2.70 0.00 64.44
C VAL A 92 -2.89 -0.91 63.23
N LEU A 93 -3.81 -0.59 62.32
CA LEU A 93 -3.98 -1.33 61.07
C LEU A 93 -2.72 -1.25 60.20
N LEU A 94 -2.14 -0.06 60.01
CA LEU A 94 -0.95 0.09 59.19
C LEU A 94 0.27 -0.61 59.81
N GLN A 95 0.47 -0.49 61.11
CA GLN A 95 1.52 -1.23 61.83
C GLN A 95 1.33 -2.73 61.67
N ARG A 96 0.10 -3.22 61.78
CA ARG A 96 -0.21 -4.63 61.58
C ARG A 96 0.10 -5.11 60.17
N LEU A 97 -0.28 -4.34 59.15
CA LEU A 97 0.01 -4.67 57.76
C LEU A 97 1.53 -4.65 57.51
N ASP A 98 2.25 -3.68 58.09
CA ASP A 98 3.71 -3.61 58.04
C ASP A 98 4.38 -4.79 58.75
N GLU A 99 3.84 -5.32 59.85
CA GLU A 99 4.36 -6.56 60.46
C GLU A 99 4.18 -7.79 59.55
N LEU A 100 3.05 -7.86 58.85
CA LEU A 100 2.71 -8.98 57.99
C LEU A 100 3.53 -9.00 56.70
N GLN A 101 3.93 -7.82 56.17
CA GLN A 101 4.72 -7.69 54.94
C GLN A 101 4.13 -8.47 53.75
N LYS A 102 2.80 -8.39 53.58
CA LYS A 102 2.08 -9.03 52.48
C LYS A 102 1.47 -7.95 51.55
N PRO A 103 1.46 -8.17 50.22
CA PRO A 103 0.83 -7.23 49.30
C PRO A 103 -0.66 -7.05 49.60
N ILE A 104 -1.14 -5.81 49.59
CA ILE A 104 -2.54 -5.48 49.82
C ILE A 104 -3.33 -5.62 48.51
N LEU A 105 -4.43 -6.36 48.59
CA LEU A 105 -5.35 -6.61 47.48
C LEU A 105 -6.55 -5.65 47.47
N GLY A 106 -6.87 -5.07 48.62
CA GLY A 106 -7.99 -4.14 48.84
C GLY A 106 -7.98 -2.93 47.92
N LEU A 107 -9.17 -2.38 47.66
CA LEU A 107 -9.35 -1.16 46.88
C LEU A 107 -9.11 0.07 47.76
N ASN A 108 -8.60 1.14 47.16
CA ASN A 108 -8.38 2.44 47.83
C ASN A 108 -7.56 2.38 49.13
N TRP A 109 -6.77 1.31 49.32
CA TRP A 109 -6.04 1.10 50.58
C TRP A 109 -5.01 2.20 50.87
N THR A 110 -4.52 2.86 49.83
CA THR A 110 -3.58 3.98 49.91
C THR A 110 -4.15 5.17 50.66
N ASP A 111 -5.48 5.31 50.73
CA ASP A 111 -6.13 6.37 51.51
C ASP A 111 -5.89 6.22 53.01
N LEU A 112 -5.48 5.02 53.46
CA LEU A 112 -5.05 4.79 54.84
C LEU A 112 -3.90 5.72 55.24
N PHE A 113 -3.02 6.11 54.31
CA PHE A 113 -1.88 6.98 54.60
C PHE A 113 -2.32 8.39 55.01
N GLN A 114 -3.51 8.83 54.58
CA GLN A 114 -4.08 10.12 55.00
C GLN A 114 -4.67 10.08 56.42
N LEU A 115 -4.94 8.87 56.94
CA LEU A 115 -5.60 8.66 58.23
C LEU A 115 -4.62 8.36 59.38
N VAL A 116 -3.38 8.00 59.06
CA VAL A 116 -2.35 7.64 60.05
C VAL A 116 -1.52 8.83 60.49
N ASP A 117 -0.82 8.66 61.61
CA ASP A 117 0.18 9.61 62.04
C ASP A 117 1.37 9.65 61.05
N PRO A 118 1.76 10.85 60.55
CA PRO A 118 2.94 11.06 59.74
C PRO A 118 4.19 10.30 60.21
N ASN A 119 4.43 10.27 61.51
CA ASN A 119 5.65 9.68 62.09
C ASN A 119 5.71 8.15 61.98
N ILE A 120 4.60 7.48 61.62
CA ILE A 120 4.52 6.03 61.43
C ILE A 120 4.80 5.65 59.97
N LEU A 121 4.66 6.59 59.03
CA LEU A 121 4.88 6.37 57.61
C LEU A 121 6.37 6.33 57.29
N THR A 122 6.84 5.14 56.92
CA THR A 122 8.23 4.90 56.52
C THR A 122 8.27 4.29 55.12
N LEU A 123 9.47 4.13 54.58
CA LEU A 123 9.66 3.41 53.32
C LEU A 123 9.31 1.91 53.40
N ARG A 124 9.26 1.31 54.61
CA ARG A 124 8.94 -0.12 54.76
C ARG A 124 7.55 -0.46 54.23
N GLN A 125 6.58 0.43 54.39
CA GLN A 125 5.20 0.23 53.94
C GLN A 125 5.07 0.11 52.42
N LEU A 126 6.08 0.49 51.64
CA LEU A 126 6.09 0.28 50.19
C LEU A 126 6.12 -1.19 49.78
N LYS A 127 6.53 -2.09 50.70
CA LYS A 127 6.47 -3.56 50.52
C LYS A 127 5.04 -4.14 50.60
N LEU A 128 4.05 -3.29 50.86
CA LEU A 128 2.64 -3.67 50.85
C LEU A 128 2.02 -3.48 49.45
N THR A 129 2.76 -2.91 48.52
CA THR A 129 2.27 -2.53 47.19
C THR A 129 2.37 -3.72 46.23
N ARG A 130 1.41 -3.87 45.32
CA ARG A 130 1.36 -5.01 44.36
C ARG A 130 1.65 -4.61 42.92
N SER A 131 1.79 -3.31 42.66
CA SER A 131 2.00 -2.76 41.33
C SER A 131 2.81 -1.49 41.40
N ILE A 132 3.52 -1.19 40.31
CA ILE A 132 4.35 0.01 40.19
C ILE A 132 3.52 1.28 40.39
N GLN A 133 2.29 1.32 39.86
CA GLN A 133 1.38 2.45 40.06
C GLN A 133 1.07 2.71 41.53
N VAL A 134 0.70 1.67 42.28
CA VAL A 134 0.38 1.80 43.70
C VAL A 134 1.63 2.16 44.51
N TYR A 135 2.78 1.59 44.15
CA TYR A 135 4.07 1.95 44.74
C TYR A 135 4.37 3.44 44.60
N ILE A 136 4.23 3.99 43.38
CA ILE A 136 4.49 5.40 43.11
C ILE A 136 3.52 6.30 43.88
N THR A 137 2.23 5.97 43.91
CA THR A 137 1.22 6.72 44.68
C THR A 137 1.58 6.75 46.18
N CYS A 138 1.94 5.61 46.77
CA CYS A 138 2.36 5.53 48.17
C CYS A 138 3.65 6.30 48.43
N LEU A 139 4.63 6.22 47.51
CA LEU A 139 5.91 6.89 47.65
C LEU A 139 5.74 8.42 47.64
N ILE A 140 4.90 8.94 46.74
CA ILE A 140 4.56 10.37 46.69
C ILE A 140 3.99 10.84 48.03
N GLN A 141 3.06 10.08 48.61
CA GLN A 141 2.46 10.42 49.91
C GLN A 141 3.49 10.38 51.05
N ILE A 142 4.39 9.38 51.08
CA ILE A 142 5.43 9.28 52.10
C ILE A 142 6.42 10.45 52.01
N ILE A 143 6.84 10.83 50.78
CA ILE A 143 7.78 11.95 50.57
C ILE A 143 7.10 13.28 50.93
N ALA A 144 5.85 13.48 50.52
CA ALA A 144 5.08 14.69 50.84
C ALA A 144 4.99 14.95 52.35
N ILE A 145 5.02 13.89 53.15
CA ILE A 145 4.89 13.96 54.61
C ILE A 145 6.25 14.13 55.30
N ASN A 146 7.33 13.52 54.79
CA ASN A 146 8.65 13.46 55.43
C ASN A 146 9.66 14.50 54.89
N LYS A 147 9.23 15.75 54.69
CA LYS A 147 9.94 16.81 53.93
C LYS A 147 11.36 17.19 54.39
N SER A 148 11.87 16.71 55.54
CA SER A 148 13.03 17.31 56.23
C SER A 148 14.29 16.45 56.40
N GLU A 149 14.35 15.22 55.89
CA GLU A 149 15.51 14.33 56.08
C GLU A 149 15.91 13.69 54.74
N MET A 150 16.96 14.14 54.04
CA MET A 150 17.29 13.55 52.73
C MET A 150 18.75 13.12 52.54
N ASP A 151 19.01 11.90 53.00
CA ASP A 151 19.80 10.85 52.31
C ASP A 151 18.85 9.77 51.69
N ILE A 152 17.56 10.12 51.54
CA ILE A 152 16.48 9.19 51.15
C ILE A 152 16.57 8.77 49.68
N ASN A 153 17.20 9.55 48.80
CA ASN A 153 17.27 9.24 47.37
C ASN A 153 17.90 7.87 47.11
N ASP A 154 19.07 7.60 47.70
CA ASP A 154 19.78 6.32 47.51
C ASP A 154 19.01 5.16 48.15
N THR A 155 18.31 5.41 49.25
CA THR A 155 17.51 4.40 49.94
C THR A 155 16.26 4.03 49.13
N ILE A 156 15.55 5.00 48.56
CA ILE A 156 14.41 4.76 47.66
C ILE A 156 14.89 4.02 46.42
N ILE A 157 15.97 4.47 45.77
CA ILE A 157 16.52 3.83 44.56
C ILE A 157 16.82 2.35 44.84
N ARG A 158 17.58 2.06 45.91
CA ARG A 158 17.92 0.68 46.27
C ARG A 158 16.70 -0.16 46.59
N GLN A 159 15.71 0.39 47.29
CA GLN A 159 14.50 -0.34 47.63
C GLN A 159 13.64 -0.61 46.40
N PHE A 160 13.44 0.38 45.54
CA PHE A 160 12.68 0.23 44.30
C PHE A 160 13.33 -0.83 43.41
N ASP A 161 14.65 -0.76 43.21
CA ASP A 161 15.41 -1.76 42.44
C ASP A 161 15.25 -3.17 43.01
N GLN A 162 15.31 -3.30 44.33
CA GLN A 162 15.12 -4.60 45.00
C GLN A 162 13.71 -5.14 44.79
N LEU A 163 12.67 -4.32 44.94
CA LEU A 163 11.28 -4.75 44.76
C LEU A 163 10.95 -5.10 43.32
N VAL A 164 11.53 -4.38 42.36
CA VAL A 164 11.47 -4.76 40.96
C VAL A 164 12.24 -6.06 40.73
N TYR A 165 13.44 -6.23 41.30
CA TYR A 165 14.25 -7.44 41.17
C TYR A 165 13.52 -8.69 41.66
N ASP A 166 12.90 -8.62 42.85
CA ASP A 166 12.18 -9.71 43.52
C ASP A 166 10.81 -10.04 42.89
N ASP A 167 10.46 -9.43 41.75
CA ASP A 167 9.15 -9.54 41.08
C ASP A 167 7.95 -9.13 41.95
N HIS A 168 8.21 -8.41 43.04
CA HIS A 168 7.16 -7.84 43.88
C HIS A 168 6.40 -6.72 43.17
N LEU A 169 7.12 -5.98 42.31
CA LEU A 169 6.57 -5.01 41.38
C LEU A 169 6.66 -5.57 39.95
N PRO A 170 5.60 -6.21 39.44
CA PRO A 170 5.63 -6.82 38.11
C PRO A 170 5.81 -5.73 37.05
N VAL A 171 6.63 -6.04 36.03
CA VAL A 171 6.83 -5.18 34.86
C VAL A 171 6.01 -5.75 33.71
N ASP A 172 4.88 -5.10 33.42
CA ASP A 172 4.00 -5.42 32.31
C ASP A 172 3.72 -4.16 31.45
N LEU A 173 2.97 -4.34 30.36
CA LEU A 173 2.68 -3.29 29.40
C LEU A 173 1.96 -2.08 30.03
N GLU A 174 1.01 -2.34 30.93
CA GLU A 174 0.28 -1.28 31.64
C GLU A 174 1.19 -0.51 32.61
N SER A 175 2.08 -1.22 33.29
CA SER A 175 3.07 -0.62 34.20
C SER A 175 4.06 0.26 33.42
N ILE A 176 4.54 -0.20 32.26
CA ILE A 176 5.43 0.60 31.39
C ILE A 176 4.69 1.86 30.91
N LYS A 177 3.44 1.73 30.43
CA LYS A 177 2.62 2.87 30.00
C LYS A 177 2.41 3.88 31.13
N PHE A 178 2.10 3.40 32.32
CA PHE A 178 1.92 4.23 33.50
C PHE A 178 3.20 5.02 33.79
N LEU A 179 4.36 4.35 33.82
CA LEU A 179 5.65 5.00 34.06
C LEU A 179 5.96 6.09 33.04
N LEU A 180 5.77 5.81 31.76
CA LEU A 180 6.03 6.80 30.70
C LEU A 180 5.11 8.01 30.82
N LYS A 181 3.82 7.80 31.11
CA LYS A 181 2.88 8.91 31.38
C LYS A 181 3.28 9.70 32.61
N PHE A 182 3.65 9.01 33.70
CA PHE A 182 4.05 9.66 34.95
C PHE A 182 5.28 10.55 34.76
N ILE A 183 6.32 10.06 34.06
CA ILE A 183 7.53 10.84 33.77
C ILE A 183 7.18 12.11 32.96
N THR A 184 6.22 12.04 32.04
CA THR A 184 5.78 13.23 31.30
C THR A 184 5.02 14.25 32.14
N VAL A 185 4.32 13.85 33.21
CA VAL A 185 3.55 14.77 34.07
C VAL A 185 4.47 15.74 34.83
N GLU A 186 5.64 15.28 35.29
CA GLU A 186 6.62 16.16 35.97
C GLU A 186 7.00 17.38 35.12
N SER A 187 7.16 17.18 33.81
CA SER A 187 7.54 18.26 32.89
C SER A 187 6.51 19.39 32.76
N THR A 188 5.29 19.17 33.28
CA THR A 188 4.17 20.11 33.20
C THR A 188 3.74 20.70 34.54
N GLU A 189 4.30 20.23 35.66
CA GLU A 189 3.92 20.71 37.00
C GLU A 189 4.53 22.08 37.30
N THR A 190 3.69 22.97 37.84
CA THR A 190 4.05 24.37 38.13
C THR A 190 4.20 24.65 39.62
N ASP A 191 3.61 23.82 40.48
CA ASP A 191 3.80 23.91 41.93
C ASP A 191 5.17 23.36 42.33
N GLU A 192 6.02 24.19 42.95
CA GLU A 192 7.42 23.83 43.28
C GLU A 192 7.51 22.66 44.27
N GLU A 193 6.54 22.52 45.18
CA GLU A 193 6.50 21.40 46.14
C GLU A 193 6.17 20.08 45.43
N SER A 194 5.10 20.06 44.64
CA SER A 194 4.69 18.91 43.85
C SER A 194 5.79 18.51 42.85
N LYS A 195 6.43 19.49 42.22
CA LYS A 195 7.56 19.29 41.32
C LYS A 195 8.76 18.63 42.01
N TYR A 196 9.13 19.04 43.22
CA TYR A 196 10.20 18.41 43.98
C TYR A 196 9.91 16.93 44.29
N ILE A 197 8.68 16.62 44.70
CA ILE A 197 8.26 15.25 45.00
C ILE A 197 8.32 14.38 43.72
N LEU A 198 7.75 14.87 42.62
CA LEU A 198 7.76 14.19 41.33
C LEU A 198 9.19 13.96 40.82
N GLN A 199 10.08 14.95 40.95
CA GLN A 199 11.51 14.83 40.60
C GLN A 199 12.22 13.75 41.41
N THR A 200 11.94 13.67 42.71
CA THR A 200 12.53 12.66 43.59
C THR A 200 12.11 11.26 43.15
N VAL A 201 10.82 11.08 42.86
CA VAL A 201 10.28 9.79 42.39
C VAL A 201 10.80 9.43 41.00
N ASN A 202 10.82 10.38 40.07
CA ASN A 202 11.34 10.16 38.71
C ASN A 202 12.82 9.84 38.73
N LYS A 203 13.62 10.52 39.55
CA LYS A 203 15.03 10.16 39.74
C LYS A 203 15.18 8.71 40.21
N ALA A 204 14.32 8.24 41.12
CA ALA A 204 14.36 6.85 41.58
C ALA A 204 14.04 5.85 40.45
N ILE A 205 13.00 6.13 39.67
CA ILE A 205 12.58 5.32 38.52
C ILE A 205 13.66 5.30 37.43
N GLU A 206 14.18 6.46 37.03
CA GLU A 206 15.16 6.59 35.94
C GLU A 206 16.56 6.08 36.32
N SER A 207 16.91 6.09 37.60
CA SER A 207 18.17 5.52 38.09
C SER A 207 18.16 4.00 38.11
N SER A 208 16.98 3.37 38.10
CA SER A 208 16.82 1.92 38.21
C SER A 208 17.43 1.15 37.04
N ILE A 209 18.52 0.42 37.29
CA ILE A 209 19.13 -0.46 36.27
C ILE A 209 18.29 -1.71 36.10
N THR A 210 17.77 -2.26 37.21
CA THR A 210 16.92 -3.46 37.21
C THR A 210 15.64 -3.24 36.43
N LEU A 211 14.95 -2.11 36.62
CA LEU A 211 13.75 -1.79 35.86
C LEU A 211 14.05 -1.74 34.36
N ARG A 212 15.09 -1.01 33.94
CA ARG A 212 15.50 -0.96 32.52
C ARG A 212 15.74 -2.35 31.93
N ALA A 213 16.43 -3.22 32.66
CA ALA A 213 16.68 -4.59 32.24
C ALA A 213 15.39 -5.40 32.14
N LYS A 214 14.49 -5.31 33.13
CA LYS A 214 13.19 -6.02 33.10
C LYS A 214 12.26 -5.52 32.01
N ILE A 215 12.18 -4.20 31.78
CA ILE A 215 11.40 -3.62 30.66
C ILE A 215 11.94 -4.17 29.33
N LYS A 216 13.27 -4.14 29.13
CA LYS A 216 13.89 -4.73 27.93
C LYS A 216 13.51 -6.20 27.79
N ASN A 217 13.77 -7.03 28.80
CA ASN A 217 13.49 -8.46 28.74
C ASN A 217 12.00 -8.74 28.45
N TYR A 218 11.09 -7.99 29.09
CA TYR A 218 9.65 -8.11 28.86
C TYR A 218 9.28 -7.80 27.41
N LEU A 219 9.74 -6.66 26.87
CA LEU A 219 9.41 -6.26 25.49
C LEU A 219 9.97 -7.25 24.46
N TYR A 220 11.14 -7.85 24.71
CA TYR A 220 11.74 -8.89 23.87
C TYR A 220 11.24 -10.31 24.20
N SER A 221 10.28 -10.47 25.11
CA SER A 221 9.57 -11.74 25.33
C SER A 221 8.11 -11.69 24.89
N LEU A 222 7.65 -10.54 24.39
CA LEU A 222 6.25 -10.35 24.01
C LEU A 222 5.89 -11.11 22.72
N GLU A 223 4.92 -12.00 22.83
CA GLU A 223 4.12 -12.47 21.70
C GLU A 223 3.01 -11.45 21.43
N ILE A 224 3.24 -10.55 20.47
CA ILE A 224 2.35 -9.43 20.24
C ILE A 224 1.05 -9.85 19.57
N THR A 225 -0.06 -9.38 20.15
CA THR A 225 -1.38 -9.30 19.52
C THR A 225 -1.60 -7.94 18.85
N ILE A 226 -2.52 -7.88 17.88
CA ILE A 226 -2.86 -6.62 17.18
C ILE A 226 -3.24 -5.50 18.16
N GLN A 227 -3.96 -5.81 19.25
CA GLN A 227 -4.39 -4.83 20.24
C GLN A 227 -3.21 -4.21 21.01
N GLN A 228 -2.15 -4.97 21.24
CA GLN A 228 -0.96 -4.52 21.96
C GLN A 228 -0.06 -3.60 21.11
N PHE A 229 -0.23 -3.54 19.79
CA PHE A 229 0.56 -2.63 18.95
C PHE A 229 0.34 -1.15 19.26
N ILE A 230 -0.88 -0.77 19.69
CA ILE A 230 -1.17 0.62 20.06
C ILE A 230 -0.28 1.05 21.23
N ASP A 231 -0.15 0.15 22.20
CA ASP A 231 0.65 0.36 23.40
C ASP A 231 2.15 0.35 23.10
N ILE A 232 2.59 -0.59 22.26
CA ILE A 232 3.99 -0.66 21.80
C ILE A 232 4.35 0.59 21.00
N ARG A 233 3.46 1.07 20.13
CA ARG A 233 3.64 2.31 19.38
C ARG A 233 3.81 3.50 20.32
N PHE A 234 2.98 3.59 21.36
CA PHE A 234 3.13 4.61 22.40
C PHE A 234 4.49 4.52 23.10
N ILE A 235 4.92 3.32 23.51
CA ILE A 235 6.21 3.09 24.17
C ILE A 235 7.37 3.52 23.26
N ILE A 236 7.38 3.07 22.01
CA ILE A 236 8.40 3.42 21.01
C ILE A 236 8.45 4.93 20.78
N SER A 237 7.30 5.61 20.74
CA SER A 237 7.25 7.08 20.58
C SER A 237 7.86 7.85 21.75
N CYS A 238 7.97 7.24 22.93
CA CYS A 238 8.54 7.85 24.13
C CYS A 238 10.04 7.57 24.33
N GLN A 239 10.64 6.74 23.48
CA GLN A 239 12.03 6.25 23.66
C GLN A 239 13.06 7.38 23.73
N SER A 240 12.92 8.42 22.90
CA SER A 240 13.82 9.59 22.93
C SER A 240 13.61 10.50 24.13
N LYS A 241 12.50 10.34 24.86
CA LYS A 241 12.08 11.21 25.97
C LYS A 241 12.25 10.57 27.34
N SER A 242 12.57 9.29 27.42
CA SER A 242 12.56 8.56 28.70
C SER A 242 13.76 7.64 28.85
N ILE A 243 14.52 7.86 29.93
CA ILE A 243 15.74 7.10 30.25
C ILE A 243 15.44 5.62 30.55
N ILE A 244 14.22 5.29 31.01
CA ILE A 244 13.85 3.89 31.29
C ILE A 244 13.84 3.01 30.03
N LEU A 245 13.79 3.62 28.84
CA LEU A 245 13.83 2.93 27.56
C LEU A 245 15.22 2.94 26.91
N PHE A 246 16.23 3.53 27.55
CA PHE A 246 17.55 3.78 26.97
C PHE A 246 18.26 2.51 26.45
N ASN A 247 18.06 1.37 27.11
CA ASN A 247 18.72 0.10 26.74
C ASN A 247 18.00 -0.69 25.64
N ILE A 248 16.87 -0.18 25.16
CA ILE A 248 16.10 -0.78 24.07
C ILE A 248 16.59 -0.14 22.78
N ASP A 249 17.04 -0.97 21.84
CA ASP A 249 17.28 -0.51 20.49
C ASP A 249 15.96 -0.60 19.70
N LYS A 250 15.56 0.51 19.06
CA LYS A 250 14.26 0.60 18.38
C LYS A 250 14.17 -0.37 17.21
N GLN A 251 15.25 -0.47 16.44
CA GLN A 251 15.31 -1.31 15.26
C GLN A 251 15.30 -2.78 15.67
N ASP A 252 16.15 -3.17 16.62
CA ASP A 252 16.21 -4.54 17.11
C ASP A 252 14.87 -4.98 17.69
N LEU A 253 14.20 -4.11 18.46
CA LEU A 253 12.87 -4.41 18.98
C LEU A 253 11.88 -4.62 17.82
N LEU A 254 11.79 -3.70 16.87
CA LEU A 254 10.86 -3.83 15.74
C LEU A 254 11.12 -5.10 14.91
N ILE A 255 12.39 -5.45 14.66
CA ILE A 255 12.78 -6.70 13.96
C ILE A 255 12.33 -7.92 14.76
N HIS A 256 12.57 -7.90 16.07
CA HIS A 256 12.21 -8.99 16.97
C HIS A 256 10.69 -9.21 16.99
N LEU A 257 9.92 -8.13 17.16
CA LEU A 257 8.45 -8.16 17.15
C LEU A 257 7.89 -8.68 15.83
N LEU A 258 8.52 -8.29 14.70
CA LEU A 258 8.15 -8.76 13.38
C LEU A 258 8.44 -10.27 13.21
N SER A 259 9.52 -10.75 13.80
CA SER A 259 9.97 -12.15 13.67
C SER A 259 9.19 -13.10 14.57
N ASN A 260 8.72 -12.67 15.74
CA ASN A 260 8.05 -13.55 16.71
C ASN A 260 6.53 -13.65 16.54
N ALA A 261 5.92 -12.88 15.63
CA ALA A 261 4.48 -12.83 15.46
C ALA A 261 3.93 -13.80 14.39
N HIS A 262 4.55 -14.97 14.21
CA HIS A 262 4.20 -15.91 13.13
C HIS A 262 2.72 -16.31 13.10
N ALA A 263 2.08 -16.48 14.26
CA ALA A 263 0.66 -16.82 14.36
C ALA A 263 -0.29 -15.65 14.02
N ALA A 264 0.21 -14.42 13.96
CA ALA A 264 -0.55 -13.19 13.77
C ALA A 264 -0.26 -12.49 12.43
N TYR A 265 0.41 -13.16 11.47
CA TYR A 265 0.71 -12.59 10.15
C TYR A 265 -0.56 -12.37 9.32
N SER A 266 -1.22 -11.24 9.58
CA SER A 266 -2.33 -10.69 8.81
C SER A 266 -1.93 -9.35 8.19
N TYR A 267 -2.74 -8.87 7.24
CA TYR A 267 -2.58 -7.53 6.68
C TYR A 267 -2.64 -6.45 7.77
N GLU A 268 -3.56 -6.57 8.73
CA GLU A 268 -3.74 -5.64 9.84
C GLU A 268 -2.49 -5.58 10.72
N PHE A 269 -1.87 -6.74 11.00
CA PHE A 269 -0.60 -6.80 11.74
C PHE A 269 0.51 -6.04 11.01
N PHE A 270 0.73 -6.31 9.72
CA PHE A 270 1.78 -5.65 8.95
C PHE A 270 1.57 -4.14 8.83
N LYS A 271 0.30 -3.71 8.71
CA LYS A 271 -0.08 -2.29 8.70
C LYS A 271 0.19 -1.59 10.04
N GLN A 272 -0.18 -2.21 11.17
CA GLN A 272 0.10 -1.64 12.50
C GLN A 272 1.59 -1.60 12.82
N TRP A 273 2.32 -2.65 12.44
CA TRP A 273 3.78 -2.66 12.53
C TRP A 273 4.39 -1.51 11.71
N PHE A 274 3.91 -1.31 10.47
CA PHE A 274 4.37 -0.22 9.61
C PHE A 274 4.14 1.15 10.23
N HIS A 275 2.97 1.40 10.83
CA HIS A 275 2.72 2.66 11.53
C HIS A 275 3.61 2.89 12.77
N SER A 276 4.05 1.80 13.41
CA SER A 276 5.00 1.88 14.53
C SER A 276 6.42 2.17 14.04
N PHE A 277 6.78 1.60 12.89
CA PHE A 277 8.01 1.89 12.17
C PHE A 277 8.10 3.38 11.79
N LEU A 278 7.03 4.00 11.29
CA LEU A 278 7.05 5.40 10.84
C LEU A 278 7.45 6.45 11.89
N LEU A 279 7.47 6.12 13.18
CA LEU A 279 7.84 7.04 14.27
C LEU A 279 9.33 7.42 14.31
N PHE A 280 10.09 7.24 13.23
CA PHE A 280 11.47 7.75 13.12
C PHE A 280 11.41 9.23 12.71
N ASN A 281 11.16 10.12 13.68
CA ASN A 281 11.10 11.58 13.47
C ASN A 281 12.49 12.25 13.51
N ASP A 282 13.55 11.47 13.35
CA ASP A 282 14.91 11.97 13.42
C ASP A 282 15.36 12.55 12.08
N GLN A 283 16.27 13.54 12.13
CA GLN A 283 16.99 13.98 10.93
C GLN A 283 17.73 12.81 10.29
N ILE A 284 17.61 12.69 8.97
CA ILE A 284 18.20 11.60 8.19
C ILE A 284 19.71 11.80 8.11
N ASP A 285 20.45 10.86 8.67
CA ASP A 285 21.85 10.61 8.34
C ASP A 285 21.97 9.28 7.57
N ASP A 286 23.16 9.01 7.03
CA ASP A 286 23.42 7.80 6.24
C ASP A 286 23.20 6.50 7.03
N ARG A 287 23.46 6.52 8.34
CA ARG A 287 23.26 5.35 9.20
C ARG A 287 21.77 5.06 9.36
N LYS A 288 20.97 6.06 9.72
CA LYS A 288 19.52 5.94 9.88
C LYS A 288 18.82 5.58 8.57
N ARG A 289 19.35 6.03 7.42
CA ARG A 289 18.87 5.61 6.10
C ARG A 289 19.07 4.11 5.89
N LYS A 290 20.24 3.58 6.24
CA LYS A 290 20.53 2.15 6.14
C LYS A 290 19.64 1.33 7.08
N ASP A 291 19.53 1.74 8.34
CA ASP A 291 18.70 1.08 9.35
C ASP A 291 17.23 1.01 8.90
N TYR A 292 16.73 2.10 8.31
CA TYR A 292 15.40 2.16 7.70
C TYR A 292 15.24 1.17 6.53
N GLN A 293 16.21 1.10 5.63
CA GLN A 293 16.18 0.19 4.49
C GLN A 293 16.23 -1.28 4.93
N ASP A 294 17.04 -1.61 5.94
CA ASP A 294 17.14 -2.96 6.50
C ASP A 294 15.82 -3.41 7.13
N LEU A 295 15.15 -2.52 7.88
CA LEU A 295 13.82 -2.77 8.44
C LEU A 295 12.76 -2.98 7.36
N LEU A 296 12.76 -2.13 6.33
CA LEU A 296 11.81 -2.23 5.22
C LEU A 296 12.05 -3.51 4.40
N GLN A 297 13.31 -3.90 4.20
CA GLN A 297 13.69 -5.16 3.57
C GLN A 297 13.18 -6.36 4.39
N HIS A 298 13.34 -6.35 5.72
CA HIS A 298 12.85 -7.44 6.58
C HIS A 298 11.32 -7.55 6.52
N TRP A 299 10.62 -6.43 6.67
CA TRP A 299 9.16 -6.34 6.59
C TRP A 299 8.62 -6.85 5.24
N SER A 300 9.20 -6.35 4.14
CA SER A 300 8.80 -6.78 2.81
C SER A 300 9.07 -8.26 2.54
N SER A 301 10.19 -8.80 3.03
CA SER A 301 10.52 -10.23 2.85
C SER A 301 9.46 -11.17 3.45
N LEU A 302 8.77 -10.72 4.51
CA LEU A 302 7.70 -11.47 5.15
C LEU A 302 6.39 -11.32 4.39
N ILE A 303 6.04 -10.10 3.97
CA ILE A 303 4.83 -9.85 3.17
C ILE A 303 4.88 -10.62 1.85
N THR A 304 6.04 -10.70 1.21
CA THR A 304 6.21 -11.44 -0.05
C THR A 304 6.02 -12.95 0.08
N ARG A 305 5.96 -13.51 1.30
CA ARG A 305 5.63 -14.93 1.52
C ARG A 305 4.15 -15.23 1.28
N SER A 306 3.28 -14.22 1.36
CA SER A 306 1.85 -14.35 1.11
C SER A 306 1.40 -13.35 0.05
N HIS A 307 1.06 -13.88 -1.13
CA HIS A 307 0.60 -13.05 -2.23
C HIS A 307 -0.66 -12.25 -1.85
N GLU A 308 -1.59 -12.84 -1.09
CA GLU A 308 -2.80 -12.15 -0.65
C GLU A 308 -2.49 -10.93 0.24
N ILE A 309 -1.56 -11.07 1.19
CA ILE A 309 -1.14 -9.96 2.06
C ILE A 309 -0.46 -8.87 1.23
N MET A 310 0.41 -9.26 0.29
CA MET A 310 1.05 -8.30 -0.61
C MET A 310 0.04 -7.51 -1.43
N ILE A 311 -0.96 -8.16 -2.01
CA ILE A 311 -2.03 -7.49 -2.76
C ILE A 311 -2.79 -6.51 -1.86
N LYS A 312 -3.18 -6.92 -0.64
CA LYS A 312 -3.86 -6.02 0.32
C LYS A 312 -3.00 -4.80 0.69
N ILE A 313 -1.69 -4.99 0.85
CA ILE A 313 -0.74 -3.88 1.07
C ILE A 313 -0.68 -2.94 -0.14
N MET A 314 -0.69 -3.48 -1.36
CA MET A 314 -0.70 -2.67 -2.59
C MET A 314 -2.01 -1.91 -2.77
N MET A 315 -3.14 -2.49 -2.38
CA MET A 315 -4.44 -1.80 -2.37
C MET A 315 -4.46 -0.59 -1.43
N ASP A 316 -3.71 -0.63 -0.33
CA ASP A 316 -3.61 0.44 0.66
C ASP A 316 -2.36 1.32 0.47
N ILE A 317 -1.65 1.19 -0.65
CA ILE A 317 -0.34 1.83 -0.85
C ILE A 317 -0.40 3.36 -0.71
N ASP A 318 -1.48 3.99 -1.17
CA ASP A 318 -1.69 5.43 -1.00
C ASP A 318 -1.79 5.81 0.48
N GLY A 319 -2.52 5.02 1.27
CA GLY A 319 -2.65 5.21 2.72
C GLY A 319 -1.30 5.08 3.45
N LEU A 320 -0.50 4.10 3.05
CA LEU A 320 0.85 3.89 3.59
C LEU A 320 1.81 5.02 3.19
N ILE A 321 1.77 5.47 1.93
CA ILE A 321 2.58 6.58 1.42
C ILE A 321 2.21 7.90 2.13
N ASN A 322 0.92 8.13 2.36
CA ASN A 322 0.44 9.36 2.99
C ASN A 322 0.70 9.42 4.51
N ALA A 323 1.05 8.29 5.13
CA ALA A 323 1.39 8.24 6.55
C ALA A 323 2.80 8.78 6.86
N PHE A 324 3.64 9.00 5.85
CA PHE A 324 4.98 9.56 6.04
C PHE A 324 4.95 11.06 6.29
N GLU A 325 5.58 11.49 7.39
CA GLU A 325 5.88 12.91 7.65
C GLU A 325 7.14 13.39 6.90
N ASN A 326 8.11 12.48 6.72
CA ASN A 326 9.39 12.77 6.06
C ASN A 326 9.40 12.28 4.60
N LYS A 327 9.60 13.20 3.66
CA LYS A 327 9.58 12.95 2.21
C LYS A 327 10.71 12.03 1.71
N ASP A 328 11.87 12.03 2.35
CA ASP A 328 12.99 11.19 1.92
C ASP A 328 12.71 9.71 2.24
N TYR A 329 12.17 9.42 3.43
CA TYR A 329 11.74 8.07 3.80
C TYR A 329 10.57 7.59 2.94
N GLN A 330 9.64 8.50 2.63
CA GLN A 330 8.55 8.25 1.69
C GLN A 330 9.08 7.83 0.31
N LEU A 331 10.07 8.54 -0.22
CA LEU A 331 10.67 8.24 -1.52
C LEU A 331 11.39 6.87 -1.52
N ILE A 332 12.15 6.56 -0.47
CA ILE A 332 12.80 5.25 -0.30
C ILE A 332 11.75 4.14 -0.27
N PHE A 333 10.66 4.35 0.47
CA PHE A 333 9.55 3.40 0.54
C PHE A 333 8.91 3.17 -0.82
N ILE A 334 8.58 4.23 -1.55
CA ILE A 334 7.99 4.12 -2.90
C ILE A 334 8.89 3.31 -3.83
N HIS A 335 10.19 3.63 -3.89
CA HIS A 335 11.14 2.89 -4.72
C HIS A 335 11.21 1.41 -4.34
N HIS A 336 11.22 1.12 -3.04
CA HIS A 336 11.23 -0.25 -2.53
C HIS A 336 9.98 -1.03 -2.94
N MET A 337 8.80 -0.44 -2.73
CA MET A 337 7.52 -1.09 -3.06
C MET A 337 7.36 -1.32 -4.56
N ILE A 338 7.79 -0.37 -5.39
CA ILE A 338 7.84 -0.55 -6.85
C ILE A 338 8.76 -1.73 -7.19
N LYS A 339 9.99 -1.76 -6.66
CA LYS A 339 10.94 -2.85 -6.92
C LYS A 339 10.35 -4.22 -6.53
N LEU A 340 9.65 -4.30 -5.40
CA LEU A 340 8.98 -5.53 -4.98
C LEU A 340 7.92 -5.99 -5.99
N CYS A 341 7.14 -5.07 -6.58
CA CYS A 341 6.14 -5.43 -7.58
C CYS A 341 6.77 -6.17 -8.77
N PHE A 342 7.92 -5.70 -9.25
CA PHE A 342 8.63 -6.31 -10.39
C PHE A 342 9.35 -7.62 -10.03
N LEU A 343 9.79 -7.79 -8.78
CA LEU A 343 10.48 -9.02 -8.32
C LEU A 343 9.55 -10.24 -8.18
N GLN A 344 8.23 -10.07 -8.08
CA GLN A 344 7.28 -11.17 -7.88
C GLN A 344 6.99 -12.01 -9.13
N GLY A 345 7.49 -11.63 -10.30
CA GLY A 345 7.26 -12.35 -11.56
C GLY A 345 5.82 -12.31 -12.09
N SER A 346 4.89 -11.63 -11.40
CA SER A 346 3.46 -11.55 -11.73
C SER A 346 2.95 -10.10 -11.74
N ILE A 347 3.71 -9.19 -12.38
CA ILE A 347 3.45 -7.75 -12.36
C ILE A 347 2.02 -7.37 -12.78
N TYR A 348 1.47 -8.00 -13.81
CA TYR A 348 0.12 -7.68 -14.30
C TYR A 348 -0.97 -8.08 -13.30
N ARG A 349 -0.75 -9.14 -12.52
CA ARG A 349 -1.65 -9.54 -11.44
C ARG A 349 -1.63 -8.53 -10.30
N ILE A 350 -0.44 -8.02 -9.96
CA ILE A 350 -0.30 -6.96 -8.96
C ILE A 350 -0.98 -5.67 -9.44
N ILE A 351 -0.84 -5.33 -10.72
CA ILE A 351 -1.54 -4.19 -11.30
C ILE A 351 -3.06 -4.38 -11.23
N SER A 352 -3.58 -5.56 -11.60
CA SER A 352 -5.02 -5.83 -11.68
C SER A 352 -5.70 -5.98 -10.32
N GLU A 353 -5.04 -6.61 -9.35
CA GLU A 353 -5.64 -6.90 -8.04
C GLU A 353 -5.25 -5.84 -6.99
N GLY A 354 -4.05 -5.27 -7.09
CA GLY A 354 -3.49 -4.38 -6.06
C GLY A 354 -3.48 -2.90 -6.43
N LEU A 355 -3.11 -2.54 -7.66
CA LEU A 355 -2.76 -1.15 -8.00
C LEU A 355 -3.82 -0.39 -8.82
N VAL A 356 -4.99 -0.99 -9.07
CA VAL A 356 -6.08 -0.39 -9.88
C VAL A 356 -6.49 0.99 -9.38
N ASN A 357 -6.56 1.16 -8.05
CA ASN A 357 -7.10 2.36 -7.41
C ASN A 357 -6.03 3.36 -6.94
N VAL A 358 -4.78 3.22 -7.39
CA VAL A 358 -3.66 4.08 -6.95
C VAL A 358 -3.78 5.49 -7.53
N ASN A 359 -3.82 6.46 -6.63
CA ASN A 359 -3.97 7.88 -6.94
C ASN A 359 -2.69 8.70 -6.67
N ASN A 360 -1.73 8.18 -5.90
CA ASN A 360 -0.50 8.91 -5.60
C ASN A 360 0.34 9.14 -6.88
N GLU A 361 0.48 10.40 -7.29
CA GLU A 361 1.14 10.79 -8.54
C GLU A 361 2.63 10.43 -8.57
N LEU A 362 3.36 10.67 -7.46
CA LEU A 362 4.78 10.34 -7.36
C LEU A 362 5.01 8.83 -7.52
N PHE A 363 4.18 8.00 -6.89
CA PHE A 363 4.23 6.55 -7.06
C PHE A 363 3.99 6.15 -8.52
N ARG A 364 2.93 6.67 -9.16
CA ARG A 364 2.64 6.34 -10.57
C ARG A 364 3.76 6.75 -11.51
N ASP A 365 4.35 7.92 -11.32
CA ASP A 365 5.45 8.40 -12.16
C ASP A 365 6.70 7.55 -12.03
N LEU A 366 7.06 7.16 -10.82
CA LEU A 366 8.19 6.25 -10.58
C LEU A 366 7.88 4.83 -11.09
N PHE A 367 6.64 4.36 -10.94
CA PHE A 367 6.21 3.07 -11.45
C PHE A 367 6.29 3.03 -12.98
N LYS A 368 5.82 4.08 -13.69
CA LYS A 368 5.95 4.23 -15.15
C LYS A 368 7.41 4.11 -15.60
N LYS A 369 8.33 4.78 -14.90
CA LYS A 369 9.77 4.72 -15.21
C LYS A 369 10.31 3.30 -15.07
N GLN A 370 9.98 2.60 -13.99
CA GLN A 370 10.41 1.21 -13.79
C GLN A 370 9.79 0.27 -14.82
N PHE A 371 8.50 0.43 -15.10
CA PHE A 371 7.80 -0.36 -16.12
C PHE A 371 8.41 -0.20 -17.52
N ALA A 372 8.83 1.01 -17.89
CA ALA A 372 9.52 1.25 -19.15
C ALA A 372 10.85 0.49 -19.28
N LEU A 373 11.57 0.32 -18.16
CA LEU A 373 12.84 -0.40 -18.12
C LEU A 373 12.63 -1.92 -18.18
N ASP A 374 11.71 -2.45 -17.36
CA ASP A 374 11.57 -3.89 -17.16
C ASP A 374 10.62 -4.56 -18.15
N CYS A 375 9.57 -3.86 -18.62
CA CYS A 375 8.52 -4.44 -19.45
C CYS A 375 8.54 -3.96 -20.91
N LEU A 376 9.07 -2.77 -21.20
CA LEU A 376 9.04 -2.19 -22.55
C LEU A 376 10.33 -2.39 -23.36
N ASN A 377 11.26 -3.21 -22.88
CA ASN A 377 12.46 -3.58 -23.64
C ASN A 377 12.17 -4.71 -24.65
N ILE A 378 11.22 -4.47 -25.55
CA ILE A 378 10.81 -5.40 -26.61
C ILE A 378 10.86 -4.71 -27.99
N SER A 379 10.99 -5.49 -29.06
CA SER A 379 11.09 -4.94 -30.42
C SER A 379 9.79 -4.27 -30.87
N GLN A 380 9.91 -3.31 -31.80
CA GLN A 380 8.76 -2.62 -32.39
C GLN A 380 7.75 -3.59 -33.01
N ASP A 381 8.23 -4.63 -33.70
CA ASP A 381 7.35 -5.62 -34.33
C ASP A 381 6.52 -6.38 -33.29
N LYS A 382 7.09 -6.69 -32.12
CA LYS A 382 6.35 -7.33 -31.02
C LYS A 382 5.35 -6.37 -30.38
N LEU A 383 5.72 -5.10 -30.17
CA LEU A 383 4.82 -4.07 -29.65
C LEU A 383 3.60 -3.83 -30.55
N LYS A 384 3.77 -4.01 -31.87
CA LYS A 384 2.67 -3.90 -32.85
C LYS A 384 1.73 -5.10 -32.84
N GLN A 385 2.11 -6.24 -32.26
CA GLN A 385 1.24 -7.40 -32.14
C GLN A 385 0.40 -7.30 -30.86
N ILE A 386 -0.66 -6.48 -30.88
CA ILE A 386 -1.47 -6.16 -29.68
C ILE A 386 -2.12 -7.41 -29.06
N TYR A 387 -2.42 -8.43 -29.87
CA TYR A 387 -3.02 -9.69 -29.42
C TYR A 387 -2.00 -10.74 -28.98
N ASN A 388 -0.70 -10.43 -29.02
CA ASN A 388 0.35 -11.35 -28.59
C ASN A 388 0.51 -11.28 -27.05
N PRO A 389 0.46 -12.42 -26.33
CA PRO A 389 0.73 -12.45 -24.88
C PRO A 389 2.11 -11.93 -24.47
N GLU A 390 3.10 -11.93 -25.36
CA GLU A 390 4.41 -11.31 -25.09
C GLU A 390 4.37 -9.78 -25.08
N ASN A 391 3.28 -9.17 -25.58
CA ASN A 391 3.10 -7.73 -25.62
C ASN A 391 2.48 -7.23 -24.29
N PRO A 392 3.14 -6.31 -23.57
CA PRO A 392 2.57 -5.71 -22.36
C PRO A 392 1.19 -5.10 -22.54
N LEU A 393 0.89 -4.56 -23.73
CA LEU A 393 -0.44 -4.02 -24.04
C LEU A 393 -1.55 -5.06 -23.92
N TYR A 394 -1.28 -6.33 -24.26
CA TYR A 394 -2.28 -7.39 -24.18
C TYR A 394 -2.88 -7.48 -22.76
N TYR A 395 -2.02 -7.53 -21.75
CA TYR A 395 -2.44 -7.58 -20.36
C TYR A 395 -3.06 -6.26 -19.89
N LEU A 396 -2.44 -5.11 -20.22
CA LEU A 396 -2.97 -3.81 -19.81
C LEU A 396 -4.38 -3.54 -20.37
N ILE A 397 -4.66 -3.98 -21.60
CA ILE A 397 -5.99 -3.85 -22.23
C ILE A 397 -7.01 -4.73 -21.52
N ASN A 398 -6.65 -5.95 -21.12
CA ASN A 398 -7.56 -6.82 -20.38
C ASN A 398 -7.92 -6.20 -19.02
N ILE A 399 -6.91 -5.66 -18.30
CA ILE A 399 -7.13 -4.95 -17.03
C ILE A 399 -7.98 -3.69 -17.25
N TYR A 400 -7.75 -2.93 -18.32
CA TYR A 400 -8.57 -1.78 -18.67
C TYR A 400 -10.04 -2.16 -18.88
N LYS A 401 -10.31 -3.27 -19.57
CA LYS A 401 -11.66 -3.79 -19.80
C LYS A 401 -12.33 -4.23 -18.50
N GLU A 402 -11.62 -4.94 -17.63
CA GLU A 402 -12.10 -5.38 -16.31
C GLU A 402 -12.45 -4.18 -15.42
N THR A 403 -11.62 -3.14 -15.42
CA THR A 403 -11.78 -1.93 -14.60
C THR A 403 -12.64 -0.85 -15.26
N LYS A 404 -13.15 -1.09 -16.48
CA LYS A 404 -13.93 -0.14 -17.28
C LYS A 404 -13.21 1.21 -17.47
N GLY A 405 -11.87 1.19 -17.55
CA GLY A 405 -11.04 2.38 -17.75
C GLY A 405 -10.93 3.34 -16.56
N THR A 406 -11.36 2.94 -15.36
CA THR A 406 -11.31 3.79 -14.16
C THR A 406 -9.91 3.92 -13.56
N SER A 407 -9.00 2.98 -13.85
CA SER A 407 -7.64 2.98 -13.30
C SER A 407 -6.73 4.00 -13.99
N GLN A 408 -6.31 5.02 -13.25
CA GLN A 408 -5.36 6.03 -13.73
C GLN A 408 -3.99 5.41 -14.06
N LEU A 409 -3.49 4.50 -13.22
CA LEU A 409 -2.22 3.82 -13.48
C LEU A 409 -2.26 2.99 -14.78
N VAL A 410 -3.33 2.24 -15.02
CA VAL A 410 -3.44 1.44 -16.25
C VAL A 410 -3.49 2.34 -17.48
N ASN A 411 -4.24 3.44 -17.43
CA ASN A 411 -4.31 4.42 -18.51
C ASN A 411 -2.93 5.04 -18.80
N ASP A 412 -2.20 5.39 -17.74
CA ASP A 412 -0.83 5.88 -17.80
C ASP A 412 0.13 4.89 -18.48
N LEU A 413 0.02 3.60 -18.14
CA LEU A 413 0.86 2.54 -18.72
C LEU A 413 0.49 2.22 -20.18
N ILE A 414 -0.80 2.26 -20.54
CA ILE A 414 -1.25 2.13 -21.94
C ILE A 414 -0.72 3.30 -22.77
N CYS A 415 -0.84 4.54 -22.26
CA CYS A 415 -0.31 5.72 -22.93
C CYS A 415 1.21 5.63 -23.11
N LEU A 416 1.94 5.25 -22.06
CA LEU A 416 3.39 5.05 -22.11
C LEU A 416 3.79 4.01 -23.17
N THR A 417 3.07 2.89 -23.23
CA THR A 417 3.39 1.81 -24.16
C THR A 417 3.05 2.18 -25.60
N THR A 418 1.91 2.85 -25.82
CA THR A 418 1.50 3.30 -27.16
C THR A 418 2.41 4.38 -27.73
N ASN A 419 2.94 5.28 -26.90
CA ASN A 419 3.90 6.29 -27.33
C ASN A 419 5.23 5.70 -27.84
N LYS A 420 5.53 4.44 -27.51
CA LYS A 420 6.70 3.73 -28.03
C LYS A 420 6.45 3.12 -29.41
N ILE A 421 5.20 2.96 -29.84
CA ILE A 421 4.86 2.32 -31.11
C ILE A 421 5.05 3.34 -32.23
N GLN A 422 5.86 2.99 -33.23
CA GLN A 422 6.10 3.82 -34.40
C GLN A 422 5.68 3.09 -35.67
N PHE A 423 4.86 3.73 -36.49
CA PHE A 423 4.50 3.25 -37.82
C PHE A 423 5.21 4.07 -38.88
N ASN A 424 5.76 3.37 -39.87
CA ASN A 424 6.15 4.00 -41.12
C ASN A 424 4.96 4.03 -42.10
N ILE A 425 5.04 4.92 -43.09
CA ILE A 425 3.96 5.14 -44.06
C ILE A 425 3.60 3.87 -44.85
N ASN A 426 4.56 2.98 -45.11
CA ASN A 426 4.34 1.74 -45.83
C ASN A 426 3.53 0.73 -44.99
N GLU A 427 3.74 0.71 -43.67
CA GLU A 427 2.93 -0.10 -42.75
C GLU A 427 1.51 0.44 -42.66
N ILE A 428 1.35 1.76 -42.61
CA ILE A 428 0.03 2.42 -42.67
C ILE A 428 -0.70 2.05 -43.96
N LEU A 429 -0.02 2.17 -45.10
CA LEU A 429 -0.57 1.81 -46.40
C LEU A 429 -0.92 0.33 -46.47
N ARG A 430 -0.04 -0.54 -45.95
CA ARG A 430 -0.26 -1.99 -45.96
C ARG A 430 -1.50 -2.36 -45.16
N ASP A 431 -1.60 -1.94 -43.90
CA ASP A 431 -2.69 -2.39 -43.03
C ASP A 431 -3.96 -1.55 -43.21
N GLY A 432 -3.84 -0.31 -43.70
CA GLY A 432 -4.96 0.59 -44.00
C GLY A 432 -5.57 0.41 -45.40
N PHE A 433 -4.85 -0.23 -46.32
CA PHE A 433 -5.33 -0.45 -47.69
C PHE A 433 -4.90 -1.78 -48.30
N GLU A 434 -3.61 -2.13 -48.39
CA GLU A 434 -3.15 -3.24 -49.25
C GLU A 434 -3.46 -4.64 -48.72
N LYS A 435 -3.48 -4.82 -47.40
CA LYS A 435 -3.74 -6.07 -46.65
C LYS A 435 -4.57 -5.76 -45.39
N PRO A 436 -5.80 -5.26 -45.55
CA PRO A 436 -6.61 -4.78 -44.45
C PRO A 436 -7.12 -5.96 -43.62
N THR A 437 -6.91 -5.92 -42.31
CA THR A 437 -7.41 -6.95 -41.38
C THR A 437 -7.83 -6.34 -40.05
N ARG A 438 -8.89 -6.90 -39.45
CA ARG A 438 -9.37 -6.53 -38.10
C ARG A 438 -8.36 -6.82 -37.01
N THR A 439 -7.44 -7.75 -37.26
CA THR A 439 -6.38 -8.12 -36.31
C THR A 439 -5.15 -7.23 -36.41
N SER A 440 -5.12 -6.28 -37.36
CA SER A 440 -4.00 -5.35 -37.50
C SER A 440 -3.94 -4.38 -36.33
N CYS A 441 -2.71 -3.97 -35.99
CA CYS A 441 -2.47 -2.96 -34.97
C CYS A 441 -3.20 -1.65 -35.28
N ILE A 442 -3.17 -1.23 -36.55
CA ILE A 442 -3.82 -0.01 -37.03
C ILE A 442 -5.32 -0.06 -36.83
N TYR A 443 -5.97 -1.17 -37.22
CA TYR A 443 -7.40 -1.31 -37.05
C TYR A 443 -7.79 -1.24 -35.57
N ALA A 444 -7.08 -1.96 -34.70
CA ALA A 444 -7.30 -1.91 -33.26
C ALA A 444 -7.12 -0.48 -32.71
N VAL A 445 -6.04 0.21 -33.07
CA VAL A 445 -5.78 1.60 -32.62
C VAL A 445 -6.86 2.58 -33.07
N LEU A 446 -7.44 2.39 -34.26
CA LEU A 446 -8.48 3.28 -34.78
C LEU A 446 -9.85 3.08 -34.10
N PHE A 447 -10.21 1.84 -33.76
CA PHE A 447 -11.59 1.50 -33.40
C PHE A 447 -11.80 1.06 -31.95
N GLU A 448 -10.76 0.63 -31.24
CA GLU A 448 -10.91 0.19 -29.87
C GLU A 448 -10.92 1.38 -28.89
N ASP A 449 -11.80 1.32 -27.88
CA ASP A 449 -12.08 2.45 -27.00
C ASP A 449 -10.86 2.96 -26.23
N TYR A 450 -9.96 2.07 -25.81
CA TYR A 450 -8.76 2.41 -25.02
C TYR A 450 -7.70 3.16 -25.81
N PHE A 451 -7.78 3.22 -27.15
CA PHE A 451 -6.89 4.02 -27.96
C PHE A 451 -7.50 5.34 -28.43
N LYS A 452 -8.80 5.56 -28.21
CA LYS A 452 -9.49 6.78 -28.64
C LYS A 452 -8.84 8.00 -27.97
N GLY A 453 -8.43 8.97 -28.79
CA GLY A 453 -7.79 10.21 -28.32
C GLY A 453 -6.32 10.05 -27.91
N SER A 454 -5.72 8.86 -28.06
CA SER A 454 -4.28 8.68 -27.86
C SER A 454 -3.47 9.40 -28.95
N LEU A 455 -2.22 9.77 -28.64
CA LEU A 455 -1.29 10.35 -29.62
C LEU A 455 -1.04 9.40 -30.79
N LEU A 456 -1.00 8.09 -30.53
CA LEU A 456 -0.86 7.07 -31.56
C LEU A 456 -2.04 7.06 -32.53
N ASN A 457 -3.28 7.14 -32.01
CA ASN A 457 -4.49 7.25 -32.83
C ASN A 457 -4.44 8.48 -33.74
N GLN A 458 -4.06 9.64 -33.19
CA GLN A 458 -3.91 10.87 -33.98
C GLN A 458 -2.82 10.74 -35.04
N THR A 459 -1.66 10.18 -34.68
CA THR A 459 -0.54 9.98 -35.62
C THR A 459 -0.94 9.08 -36.80
N ILE A 460 -1.68 8.00 -36.54
CA ILE A 460 -2.18 7.12 -37.60
C ILE A 460 -3.18 7.87 -38.50
N ILE A 461 -4.10 8.64 -37.92
CA ILE A 461 -5.05 9.45 -38.69
C ILE A 461 -4.30 10.44 -39.60
N ASP A 462 -3.30 11.14 -39.06
CA ASP A 462 -2.52 12.13 -39.82
C ASP A 462 -1.74 11.48 -40.98
N GLN A 463 -1.17 10.29 -40.75
CA GLN A 463 -0.49 9.53 -41.81
C GLN A 463 -1.46 9.00 -42.87
N LEU A 464 -2.65 8.55 -42.48
CA LEU A 464 -3.72 8.17 -43.42
C LEU A 464 -4.18 9.38 -44.24
N LEU A 465 -4.31 10.56 -43.64
CA LEU A 465 -4.64 11.79 -44.36
C LEU A 465 -3.55 12.18 -45.36
N ALA A 466 -2.27 12.01 -45.00
CA ALA A 466 -1.17 12.22 -45.93
C ALA A 466 -1.29 11.28 -47.15
N LEU A 467 -1.57 9.99 -46.93
CA LEU A 467 -1.81 9.02 -48.01
C LEU A 467 -2.99 9.41 -48.89
N TRP A 468 -4.09 9.88 -48.30
CA TRP A 468 -5.25 10.36 -49.05
C TRP A 468 -4.89 11.50 -49.99
N ASN A 469 -4.19 12.53 -49.48
CA ASN A 469 -3.80 13.68 -50.29
C ASN A 469 -2.89 13.23 -51.45
N THR A 470 -1.95 12.31 -51.20
CA THR A 470 -1.13 11.72 -52.26
C THR A 470 -1.97 11.01 -53.32
N TRP A 471 -2.99 10.24 -52.94
CA TRP A 471 -3.89 9.61 -53.92
C TRP A 471 -4.76 10.62 -54.67
N GLU A 472 -5.16 11.71 -54.04
CA GLU A 472 -5.95 12.76 -54.70
C GLU A 472 -5.12 13.54 -55.73
N ASP A 473 -3.86 13.84 -55.39
CA ASP A 473 -2.93 14.65 -56.20
C ASP A 473 -2.19 13.83 -57.26
N GLU A 474 -1.68 12.66 -56.91
CA GLU A 474 -0.84 11.82 -57.77
C GLU A 474 -1.63 10.62 -58.34
N GLY A 475 -2.65 10.13 -57.63
CA GLY A 475 -3.41 8.93 -58.01
C GLY A 475 -2.89 7.65 -57.36
N PHE A 476 -3.63 6.56 -57.54
CA PHE A 476 -3.21 5.24 -57.05
C PHE A 476 -2.08 4.65 -57.90
N ARG A 477 -1.29 3.77 -57.28
CA ARG A 477 -0.41 2.87 -58.03
C ARG A 477 -1.23 1.77 -58.70
N ALA A 478 -0.75 1.29 -59.85
CA ALA A 478 -1.44 0.27 -60.62
C ALA A 478 -1.65 -1.04 -59.82
N ASN A 479 -0.68 -1.44 -59.00
CA ASN A 479 -0.79 -2.60 -58.12
C ASN A 479 -1.85 -2.42 -57.01
N GLN A 480 -2.03 -1.20 -56.48
CA GLN A 480 -3.05 -0.89 -55.48
C GLN A 480 -4.47 -1.06 -56.03
N LEU A 481 -4.72 -0.60 -57.26
CA LEU A 481 -6.00 -0.84 -57.94
C LEU A 481 -6.25 -2.33 -58.23
N GLN A 482 -5.19 -3.06 -58.60
CA GLN A 482 -5.30 -4.51 -58.79
C GLN A 482 -5.61 -5.24 -57.49
N SER A 483 -5.02 -4.82 -56.36
CA SER A 483 -5.33 -5.35 -55.04
C SER A 483 -6.81 -5.13 -54.69
N TRP A 484 -7.33 -3.92 -54.89
CA TRP A 484 -8.75 -3.62 -54.65
C TRP A 484 -9.72 -4.54 -55.39
N LYS A 485 -9.41 -4.88 -56.65
CA LYS A 485 -10.20 -5.81 -57.45
C LYS A 485 -10.21 -7.22 -56.85
N LYS A 486 -9.12 -7.62 -56.20
CA LYS A 486 -8.93 -8.95 -55.58
C LYS A 486 -9.46 -9.04 -54.14
N PHE A 487 -9.74 -7.92 -53.49
CA PHE A 487 -10.28 -7.91 -52.13
C PHE A 487 -11.61 -8.65 -52.04
N SER A 488 -11.73 -9.40 -50.95
CA SER A 488 -12.99 -9.92 -50.44
C SER A 488 -13.91 -8.79 -49.97
N ASP A 489 -15.20 -9.09 -49.79
CA ASP A 489 -16.16 -8.11 -49.28
C ASP A 489 -15.80 -7.64 -47.86
N GLU A 490 -15.23 -8.52 -47.03
CA GLU A 490 -14.78 -8.16 -45.68
C GLU A 490 -13.61 -7.17 -45.73
N GLU A 491 -12.60 -7.41 -46.56
CA GLU A 491 -11.45 -6.50 -46.74
C GLU A 491 -11.91 -5.13 -47.23
N ARG A 492 -12.84 -5.07 -48.19
CA ARG A 492 -13.43 -3.80 -48.66
C ARG A 492 -14.16 -3.06 -47.55
N GLN A 493 -14.96 -3.76 -46.74
CA GLN A 493 -15.66 -3.16 -45.59
C GLN A 493 -14.67 -2.60 -44.56
N ILE A 494 -13.55 -3.29 -44.31
CA ILE A 494 -12.51 -2.81 -43.39
C ILE A 494 -11.91 -1.50 -43.91
N VAL A 495 -11.51 -1.47 -45.19
CA VAL A 495 -10.95 -0.27 -45.82
C VAL A 495 -11.97 0.87 -45.77
N GLN A 496 -13.20 0.65 -46.23
CA GLN A 496 -14.26 1.66 -46.17
C GLN A 496 -14.47 2.20 -44.75
N ARG A 497 -14.49 1.31 -43.75
CA ARG A 497 -14.64 1.73 -42.34
C ARG A 497 -13.48 2.60 -41.87
N ILE A 498 -12.23 2.25 -42.20
CA ILE A 498 -11.04 3.04 -41.88
C ILE A 498 -11.17 4.44 -42.49
N TRP A 499 -11.47 4.53 -43.78
CA TRP A 499 -11.52 5.82 -44.47
C TRP A 499 -12.74 6.66 -44.11
N ASN A 500 -13.88 6.04 -43.78
CA ASN A 500 -15.02 6.74 -43.21
C ASN A 500 -14.68 7.34 -41.83
N TYR A 501 -13.95 6.61 -41.00
CA TYR A 501 -13.51 7.13 -39.71
C TYR A 501 -12.52 8.30 -39.86
N VAL A 502 -11.57 8.19 -40.78
CA VAL A 502 -10.62 9.28 -41.11
C VAL A 502 -11.38 10.49 -41.69
N SER A 503 -12.40 10.26 -42.51
CA SER A 503 -13.31 11.26 -43.08
C SER A 503 -14.06 12.03 -42.00
N GLU A 504 -14.66 11.33 -41.05
CA GLU A 504 -15.35 11.92 -39.90
C GLU A 504 -14.40 12.78 -39.06
N LYS A 505 -13.19 12.27 -38.77
CA LYS A 505 -12.19 12.99 -37.97
C LYS A 505 -11.64 14.23 -38.65
N ALA A 506 -11.40 14.16 -39.95
CA ALA A 506 -10.92 15.28 -40.75
C ALA A 506 -12.02 16.28 -41.12
N LYS A 507 -13.30 15.97 -40.85
CA LYS A 507 -14.48 16.74 -41.30
C LYS A 507 -14.46 16.99 -42.82
N LYS A 508 -13.96 16.01 -43.58
CA LYS A 508 -13.90 16.02 -45.05
C LYS A 508 -14.61 14.77 -45.54
N GLN A 509 -15.36 14.85 -46.64
CA GLN A 509 -16.04 13.66 -47.18
C GLN A 509 -15.07 12.88 -48.07
N PHE A 510 -14.58 11.74 -47.58
CA PHE A 510 -13.74 10.84 -48.37
C PHE A 510 -14.61 9.72 -48.95
N GLN A 511 -14.65 9.61 -50.28
CA GLN A 511 -15.35 8.54 -50.98
C GLN A 511 -14.32 7.67 -51.68
N ILE A 512 -13.73 6.71 -50.96
CA ILE A 512 -12.63 5.90 -51.48
C ILE A 512 -13.04 5.11 -52.74
N ASP A 513 -14.27 4.57 -52.76
CA ASP A 513 -14.80 3.84 -53.92
C ASP A 513 -14.87 4.75 -55.16
N SER A 514 -15.33 5.99 -55.00
CA SER A 514 -15.41 6.98 -56.07
C SER A 514 -14.03 7.35 -56.62
N LEU A 515 -13.05 7.54 -55.72
CA LEU A 515 -11.67 7.85 -56.10
C LEU A 515 -11.01 6.67 -56.85
N ILE A 516 -11.24 5.45 -56.36
CA ILE A 516 -10.78 4.22 -57.01
C ILE A 516 -11.44 4.05 -58.38
N ASP A 517 -12.75 4.24 -58.50
CA ASP A 517 -13.47 4.11 -59.77
C ASP A 517 -13.06 5.17 -60.80
N LYS A 518 -12.71 6.38 -60.35
CA LYS A 518 -12.11 7.42 -61.20
C LYS A 518 -10.76 6.95 -61.76
N HIS A 519 -9.84 6.54 -60.89
CA HIS A 519 -8.50 6.11 -61.32
C HIS A 519 -8.50 4.78 -62.08
N ARG A 520 -9.48 3.92 -61.80
CA ARG A 520 -9.70 2.70 -62.56
C ARG A 520 -10.15 2.98 -63.98
N ARG A 521 -11.06 3.93 -64.20
CA ARG A 521 -11.44 4.36 -65.55
C ARG A 521 -10.24 4.92 -66.31
N GLU A 522 -9.42 5.75 -65.67
CA GLU A 522 -8.16 6.26 -66.25
C GLU A 522 -7.21 5.11 -66.64
N MET A 523 -7.08 4.09 -65.78
CA MET A 523 -6.25 2.90 -66.06
C MET A 523 -6.83 2.05 -67.19
N ASP A 524 -8.14 1.79 -67.17
CA ASP A 524 -8.85 0.99 -68.18
C ASP A 524 -8.78 1.68 -69.56
N GLU A 525 -8.86 3.01 -69.63
CA GLU A 525 -8.65 3.78 -70.87
C GLU A 525 -7.24 3.56 -71.45
N LYS A 526 -6.20 3.63 -70.61
CA LYS A 526 -4.82 3.41 -71.03
C LYS A 526 -4.58 1.95 -71.46
N ILE A 527 -5.19 0.98 -70.76
CA ILE A 527 -5.17 -0.43 -71.16
C ILE A 527 -5.89 -0.64 -72.49
N GLN A 528 -7.05 -0.01 -72.71
CA GLN A 528 -7.77 -0.09 -73.98
C GLN A 528 -6.97 0.50 -75.16
N ILE A 529 -6.26 1.62 -74.94
CA ILE A 529 -5.35 2.20 -75.93
C ILE A 529 -4.26 1.18 -76.28
N LYS A 530 -3.62 0.59 -75.26
CA LYS A 530 -2.63 -0.48 -75.45
C LYS A 530 -3.20 -1.63 -76.28
N GLU A 531 -4.30 -2.24 -75.84
CA GLU A 531 -4.89 -3.41 -76.49
C GLU A 531 -5.33 -3.13 -77.94
N LYS A 532 -5.90 -1.95 -78.21
CA LYS A 532 -6.28 -1.54 -79.58
C LYS A 532 -5.07 -1.43 -80.47
N ILE A 533 -3.97 -0.85 -80.00
CA ILE A 533 -2.79 -0.65 -80.82
C ILE A 533 -2.00 -1.95 -80.97
N THR A 534 -1.91 -2.79 -79.93
CA THR A 534 -1.33 -4.14 -80.04
C THR A 534 -2.04 -4.96 -81.13
N LYS A 535 -3.38 -4.97 -81.16
CA LYS A 535 -4.14 -5.62 -82.24
C LYS A 535 -3.83 -5.04 -83.62
N CYS A 536 -3.67 -3.72 -83.71
CA CYS A 536 -3.27 -3.07 -84.96
C CYS A 536 -1.86 -3.49 -85.41
N LEU A 537 -0.93 -3.67 -84.48
CA LEU A 537 0.44 -4.12 -84.76
C LEU A 537 0.51 -5.62 -85.13
N ASP A 538 -0.41 -6.44 -84.62
CA ASP A 538 -0.55 -7.84 -85.04
C ASP A 538 -0.95 -7.95 -86.52
N ILE A 539 -1.66 -6.94 -87.03
CA ILE A 539 -2.07 -6.79 -88.43
C ILE A 539 -1.01 -6.07 -89.27
N TYR A 540 -0.09 -5.34 -88.63
CA TYR A 540 0.96 -4.56 -89.27
C TYR A 540 2.03 -5.45 -89.90
N CYS A 541 2.56 -5.01 -91.06
CA CYS A 541 3.52 -5.76 -91.87
C CYS A 541 4.67 -6.32 -91.01
N GLN A 542 4.95 -7.62 -91.11
CA GLN A 542 5.97 -8.28 -90.30
C GLN A 542 7.37 -7.73 -90.56
N ASN A 543 7.65 -7.25 -91.78
CA ASN A 543 8.94 -6.72 -92.21
C ASN A 543 9.07 -5.20 -92.02
N ALA A 544 8.14 -4.56 -91.30
CA ALA A 544 8.20 -3.13 -91.05
C ALA A 544 9.33 -2.79 -90.06
N CYS A 545 10.21 -1.87 -90.47
CA CYS A 545 11.43 -1.53 -89.73
C CYS A 545 11.18 -0.87 -88.35
N ASP A 546 9.99 -0.31 -88.15
CA ASP A 546 9.55 0.38 -86.93
C ASP A 546 8.78 -0.53 -85.95
N LYS A 547 8.49 -1.78 -86.33
CA LYS A 547 7.68 -2.71 -85.51
C LYS A 547 8.31 -3.02 -84.15
N GLN A 548 9.63 -3.21 -84.09
CA GLN A 548 10.34 -3.50 -82.83
C GLN A 548 10.27 -2.32 -81.85
N LEU A 549 10.42 -1.09 -82.35
CA LEU A 549 10.32 0.13 -81.56
C LEU A 549 8.97 0.19 -80.81
N TYR A 550 7.86 -0.12 -81.49
CA TYR A 550 6.55 -0.12 -80.83
C TYR A 550 6.40 -1.24 -79.80
N PHE A 551 6.98 -2.43 -80.03
CA PHE A 551 6.98 -3.51 -79.03
C PHE A 551 7.78 -3.15 -77.77
N ASP A 552 8.91 -2.47 -77.94
CA ASP A 552 9.73 -1.98 -76.83
C ASP A 552 8.96 -0.94 -76.00
N LEU A 553 8.31 0.03 -76.67
CA LEU A 553 7.43 1.01 -76.02
C LEU A 553 6.25 0.33 -75.29
N PHE A 554 5.69 -0.76 -75.81
CA PHE A 554 4.63 -1.50 -75.13
C PHE A 554 5.12 -2.26 -73.91
N SER A 555 6.33 -2.82 -73.98
CA SER A 555 6.98 -3.49 -72.86
C SER A 555 7.32 -2.49 -71.75
N GLU A 556 7.71 -1.26 -72.11
CA GLU A 556 7.88 -0.15 -71.17
C GLU A 556 6.55 0.22 -70.49
N ILE A 557 5.47 0.47 -71.26
CA ILE A 557 4.13 0.73 -70.70
C ILE A 557 3.67 -0.42 -69.79
N GLU A 558 3.92 -1.67 -70.18
CA GLU A 558 3.55 -2.85 -69.40
C GLU A 558 4.34 -2.96 -68.09
N SER A 559 5.61 -2.56 -68.10
CA SER A 559 6.41 -2.45 -66.89
C SER A 559 5.87 -1.35 -65.97
N GLN A 560 5.44 -0.21 -66.52
CA GLN A 560 4.83 0.89 -65.77
C GLN A 560 3.50 0.46 -65.14
N PHE A 561 2.65 -0.28 -65.85
CA PHE A 561 1.39 -0.83 -65.30
C PHE A 561 1.56 -1.84 -64.16
N LYS A 562 2.78 -2.29 -63.85
CA LYS A 562 3.02 -3.19 -62.71
C LYS A 562 3.19 -2.45 -61.39
N SER A 563 3.74 -1.23 -61.40
CA SER A 563 4.15 -0.56 -60.15
C SER A 563 4.03 0.96 -60.13
N GLU A 564 3.88 1.61 -61.28
CA GLU A 564 3.83 3.07 -61.35
C GLU A 564 2.49 3.65 -60.93
N ILE A 565 2.53 4.94 -60.59
CA ILE A 565 1.35 5.75 -60.29
C ILE A 565 0.55 5.97 -61.58
N ILE A 566 -0.76 5.75 -61.57
CA ILE A 566 -1.56 5.74 -62.80
C ILE A 566 -1.48 7.05 -63.56
N ARG A 567 -1.46 8.21 -62.88
CA ARG A 567 -1.32 9.51 -63.56
C ARG A 567 0.06 9.71 -64.21
N SER A 568 1.13 9.10 -63.66
CA SER A 568 2.49 9.23 -64.22
C SER A 568 2.71 8.36 -65.46
N ILE A 569 1.93 7.29 -65.66
CA ILE A 569 1.98 6.43 -66.85
C ILE A 569 1.58 7.27 -68.08
N LYS A 570 2.56 7.69 -68.88
CA LYS A 570 2.31 8.40 -70.14
C LYS A 570 2.21 7.40 -71.27
N ILE A 571 1.19 7.55 -72.11
CA ILE A 571 1.19 6.89 -73.42
C ILE A 571 2.13 7.72 -74.31
N PRO A 572 3.25 7.16 -74.80
CA PRO A 572 4.17 7.85 -75.70
C PRO A 572 3.44 8.44 -76.90
N ASP A 573 3.90 9.60 -77.37
CA ASP A 573 3.25 10.31 -78.47
C ASP A 573 3.27 9.47 -79.76
N GLU A 574 4.33 8.67 -79.95
CA GLU A 574 4.47 7.70 -81.04
C GLU A 574 3.33 6.68 -81.05
N ILE A 575 2.87 6.26 -79.87
CA ILE A 575 1.73 5.34 -79.71
C ILE A 575 0.41 6.10 -79.90
N GLN A 576 0.29 7.34 -79.41
CA GLN A 576 -0.94 8.13 -79.61
C GLN A 576 -1.24 8.40 -81.09
N ILE A 577 -0.21 8.67 -81.90
CA ILE A 577 -0.36 8.90 -83.35
C ILE A 577 -0.96 7.69 -84.07
N LEU A 578 -0.72 6.47 -83.58
CA LEU A 578 -1.28 5.25 -84.15
C LEU A 578 -2.74 5.01 -83.78
N LEU A 579 -3.30 5.68 -82.77
CA LEU A 579 -4.64 5.40 -82.26
C LEU A 579 -5.76 5.60 -83.30
N PRO A 580 -5.78 6.68 -84.12
CA PRO A 580 -6.77 6.84 -85.19
C PRO A 580 -6.67 5.75 -86.27
N LEU A 581 -5.46 5.31 -86.58
CA LEU A 581 -5.19 4.23 -87.54
C LEU A 581 -5.68 2.89 -86.98
N ALA A 582 -5.32 2.54 -85.75
CA ALA A 582 -5.77 1.34 -85.06
C ALA A 582 -7.30 1.26 -84.99
N THR A 583 -7.97 2.38 -84.74
CA THR A 583 -9.44 2.45 -84.69
C THR A 583 -10.08 2.13 -86.04
N ARG A 584 -9.44 2.50 -87.16
CA ARG A 584 -9.92 2.21 -88.52
C ARG A 584 -9.57 0.79 -88.99
N LEU A 585 -8.39 0.29 -88.60
CA LEU A 585 -7.85 -0.98 -89.11
C LEU A 585 -8.34 -2.20 -88.33
N ASN A 586 -8.51 -2.11 -87.02
CA ASN A 586 -8.93 -3.26 -86.20
C ASN A 586 -10.27 -3.90 -86.63
N PRO A 587 -11.31 -3.16 -87.07
CA PRO A 587 -12.51 -3.78 -87.61
C PRO A 587 -12.28 -4.59 -88.89
N LEU A 588 -11.27 -4.21 -89.70
CA LEU A 588 -10.95 -4.85 -90.98
C LEU A 588 -10.28 -6.22 -90.81
N GLU A 589 -9.65 -6.48 -89.65
CA GLU A 589 -9.07 -7.80 -89.29
C GLU A 589 -10.05 -8.96 -89.50
N LYS A 590 -11.34 -8.70 -89.28
CA LYS A 590 -12.39 -9.72 -89.35
C LYS A 590 -12.90 -9.95 -90.78
N LEU A 591 -12.53 -9.11 -91.74
CA LEU A 591 -12.95 -9.27 -93.14
C LEU A 591 -12.18 -10.41 -93.81
N TYR A 592 -12.92 -11.28 -94.51
CA TYR A 592 -12.35 -12.45 -95.19
C TYR A 592 -11.23 -12.08 -96.17
N ALA A 593 -11.44 -11.05 -97.00
CA ALA A 593 -10.45 -10.57 -97.96
C ALA A 593 -9.14 -10.09 -97.30
N TRP A 594 -9.23 -9.47 -96.12
CA TRP A 594 -8.05 -9.01 -95.38
C TRP A 594 -7.29 -10.16 -94.73
N LYS A 595 -8.00 -11.19 -94.23
CA LYS A 595 -7.38 -12.43 -93.75
C LYS A 595 -6.64 -13.17 -94.86
N THR A 596 -7.21 -13.24 -96.06
CA THR A 596 -6.56 -13.84 -97.24
C THR A 596 -5.30 -13.06 -97.63
N PHE A 597 -5.39 -11.73 -97.69
CA PHE A 597 -4.24 -10.85 -97.98
C PHE A 597 -3.10 -11.02 -96.95
N LEU A 598 -3.42 -11.08 -95.65
CA LEU A 598 -2.41 -11.31 -94.61
C LEU A 598 -1.80 -12.72 -94.69
N ALA A 599 -2.58 -13.75 -95.03
CA ALA A 599 -2.07 -15.11 -95.17
C ALA A 599 -1.09 -15.24 -96.36
N GLU A 600 -1.35 -14.54 -97.46
CA GLU A 600 -0.49 -14.54 -98.65
C GLU A 600 0.79 -13.72 -98.47
N ASN A 601 0.78 -12.68 -97.63
CA ASN A 601 1.91 -11.76 -97.42
C ASN A 601 2.67 -11.96 -96.09
N ARG A 602 2.27 -12.91 -95.24
CA ARG A 602 3.02 -13.32 -94.02
C ARG A 602 4.08 -14.39 -94.30
N THR A 603 4.10 -14.99 -95.49
CA THR A 603 5.04 -16.04 -95.90
C THR A 603 6.11 -15.55 -96.88
N GLY A 604 6.50 -14.28 -96.80
CA GLY A 604 7.56 -13.67 -97.61
C GLY A 604 8.81 -13.35 -96.79
#